data_AF-A0A6M0MBI8-F1
#
_entry.id   AF-A0A6M0MBI8-F1
#
_cell.length_a   1.000
_cell.length_b   1.000
_cell.length_c   1.000
_cell.angle_alpha   90.00
_cell.angle_beta   90.00
_cell.angle_gamma   90.00
#
_symmetry.space_group_name_H-M   'P 1'
#
loop_
_entity.id
_entity.type
_entity.pdbx_description
1 polymer ?
#
loop_
_entity_poly.entity_id
_entity_poly.type
_entity_poly.pdbx_seq_one_letter_code
_entity_poly.pdbx_strand_id
1 'polypeptide(L)'
;MVLKFVDVASHQGNYIVGSSGEEGVIVKATQGTGYVNENFDFVAQQLTNSNIPWGIYHYAEGGDANAEADYFIKVVQRYLNGSNPPNLILDWEKYQNSAYKNGAWAETFLKRLKDKTGIQGGIYGNSDDLSQMTQWVVDNAWVWFAGYP
;
A
#
# COMPACT_ATOMS: atom_id res chain seq x y z
N MET A 1 18.56 -9.01 -11.52
CA MET A 1 17.36 -8.93 -12.39
C MET A 1 16.43 -7.90 -11.76
N VAL A 2 15.78 -7.06 -12.55
CA VAL A 2 14.79 -6.07 -12.09
C VAL A 2 13.46 -6.49 -12.72
N LEU A 3 12.38 -6.46 -11.93
CA LEU A 3 11.04 -6.74 -12.41
C LEU A 3 10.36 -5.43 -12.80
N LYS A 4 9.61 -5.45 -13.89
CA LYS A 4 8.74 -4.33 -14.26
C LYS A 4 7.47 -4.36 -13.40
N PHE A 5 7.31 -3.39 -12.51
CA PHE A 5 6.08 -3.19 -11.75
C PHE A 5 5.26 -2.02 -12.28
N VAL A 6 3.95 -2.09 -12.07
CA VAL A 6 3.03 -0.95 -12.16
C VAL A 6 2.24 -0.85 -10.88
N ASP A 7 1.79 0.35 -10.54
CA ASP A 7 0.71 0.55 -9.59
C ASP A 7 -0.55 1.08 -10.26
N VAL A 8 -1.71 0.70 -9.73
CA VAL A 8 -3.02 1.06 -10.28
C VAL A 8 -4.01 1.45 -9.19
N ALA A 9 -4.92 2.34 -9.55
CA ALA A 9 -6.05 2.78 -8.75
C ALA A 9 -7.31 2.85 -9.62
N SER A 10 -8.38 3.45 -9.10
CA SER A 10 -9.60 3.73 -9.88
C SER A 10 -9.33 4.56 -11.14
N HIS A 11 -8.24 5.31 -11.19
CA HIS A 11 -7.78 6.04 -12.39
C HIS A 11 -7.57 5.16 -13.62
N GLN A 12 -7.29 3.86 -13.45
CA GLN A 12 -7.11 2.91 -14.55
C GLN A 12 -8.37 2.07 -14.84
N GLY A 13 -9.45 2.26 -14.09
CA GLY A 13 -10.69 1.51 -14.25
C GLY A 13 -10.48 -0.01 -14.07
N ASN A 14 -11.09 -0.80 -14.96
CA ASN A 14 -10.95 -2.26 -14.96
C ASN A 14 -9.62 -2.71 -15.57
N TYR A 15 -8.52 -2.40 -14.89
CA TYR A 15 -7.18 -2.78 -15.32
C TYR A 15 -7.02 -4.30 -15.47
N ILE A 16 -6.51 -4.73 -16.63
CA ILE A 16 -6.24 -6.13 -16.95
C ILE A 16 -4.78 -6.42 -16.65
N VAL A 17 -4.52 -7.36 -15.73
CA VAL A 17 -3.16 -7.76 -15.34
C VAL A 17 -2.43 -8.38 -16.55
N GLY A 18 -1.20 -7.94 -16.79
CA GLY A 18 -0.35 -8.28 -17.91
C GLY A 18 -0.54 -7.40 -19.15
N SER A 19 -1.53 -6.49 -19.16
CA SER A 19 -1.85 -5.67 -20.33
C SER A 19 -0.74 -4.69 -20.73
N SER A 20 0.17 -4.37 -19.80
CA SER A 20 1.31 -3.48 -20.04
C SER A 20 2.64 -4.25 -20.12
N GLY A 21 2.61 -5.59 -20.16
CA GLY A 21 3.81 -6.43 -20.10
C GLY A 21 4.58 -6.30 -18.79
N GLU A 22 3.89 -5.90 -17.72
CA GLU A 22 4.41 -5.87 -16.37
C GLU A 22 4.54 -7.28 -15.77
N GLU A 23 5.45 -7.39 -14.81
CA GLU A 23 5.77 -8.61 -14.08
C GLU A 23 5.29 -8.55 -12.62
N GLY A 24 4.63 -7.45 -12.23
CA GLY A 24 4.08 -7.25 -10.90
C GLY A 24 3.15 -6.04 -10.84
N VAL A 25 2.17 -6.09 -9.92
CA VAL A 25 1.13 -5.06 -9.78
C VAL A 25 0.95 -4.67 -8.32
N ILE A 26 0.87 -3.37 -8.04
CA ILE A 26 0.45 -2.85 -6.73
C ILE A 26 -0.89 -2.13 -6.92
N VAL A 27 -1.91 -2.45 -6.11
CA VAL A 27 -3.26 -1.87 -6.30
C VAL A 27 -3.70 -1.05 -5.08
N LYS A 28 -4.28 0.14 -5.31
CA LYS A 28 -4.92 0.93 -4.26
C LYS A 28 -6.12 0.18 -3.70
N ALA A 29 -6.19 0.00 -2.38
CA ALA A 29 -7.42 -0.51 -1.75
C ALA A 29 -8.24 0.59 -1.09
N THR A 30 -7.60 1.47 -0.32
CA THR A 30 -8.30 2.39 0.59
C THR A 30 -7.61 3.75 0.69
N GLN A 31 -8.37 4.75 1.10
CA GLN A 31 -7.88 6.06 1.55
C GLN A 31 -8.70 6.51 2.75
N GLY A 32 -8.03 6.93 3.82
CA GLY A 32 -8.71 7.30 5.06
C GLY A 32 -9.55 6.15 5.63
N THR A 33 -10.66 6.49 6.28
CA THR A 33 -11.59 5.50 6.87
C THR A 33 -12.90 5.38 6.12
N GLY A 34 -13.01 6.00 4.94
CA GLY A 34 -14.28 6.15 4.22
C GLY A 34 -14.26 5.68 2.76
N TYR A 35 -13.09 5.64 2.11
CA TYR A 35 -12.99 5.30 0.70
C TYR A 35 -12.39 3.91 0.49
N VAL A 36 -13.07 3.12 -0.34
CA VAL A 36 -12.54 1.90 -0.96
C VAL A 36 -12.48 2.12 -2.46
N ASN A 37 -11.34 1.81 -3.08
CA ASN A 37 -11.21 1.82 -4.53
C ASN A 37 -12.18 0.82 -5.16
N GLU A 38 -13.09 1.31 -5.99
CA GLU A 38 -14.14 0.54 -6.65
C GLU A 38 -13.59 -0.55 -7.59
N ASN A 39 -12.38 -0.38 -8.12
CA ASN A 39 -11.72 -1.35 -9.00
C ASN A 39 -10.79 -2.32 -8.26
N PHE A 40 -10.58 -2.15 -6.95
CA PHE A 40 -9.65 -2.96 -6.17
C PHE A 40 -9.93 -4.46 -6.27
N ASP A 41 -11.19 -4.86 -6.06
CA ASP A 41 -11.58 -6.27 -6.09
C ASP A 41 -11.36 -6.92 -7.47
N PHE A 42 -11.68 -6.19 -8.54
CA PHE A 42 -11.48 -6.65 -9.92
C PHE A 42 -10.00 -6.94 -10.22
N VAL A 43 -9.09 -6.07 -9.79
CA VAL A 43 -7.65 -6.26 -9.99
C VAL A 43 -7.11 -7.34 -9.05
N ALA A 44 -7.48 -7.32 -7.77
CA ALA A 44 -7.00 -8.28 -6.78
C ALA A 44 -7.37 -9.74 -7.12
N GLN A 45 -8.58 -9.99 -7.63
CA GLN A 45 -9.00 -11.36 -8.01
C GLN A 45 -8.19 -11.96 -9.15
N GLN A 46 -7.66 -11.14 -10.06
CA GLN A 46 -6.76 -11.62 -11.12
C GLN A 46 -5.42 -12.08 -10.53
N LEU A 47 -4.96 -11.43 -9.45
CA LEU A 47 -3.64 -11.65 -8.85
C LEU A 47 -3.62 -12.82 -7.87
N THR A 48 -4.68 -13.04 -7.11
CA THR A 48 -4.75 -14.10 -6.07
C THR A 48 -4.50 -15.51 -6.59
N ASN A 49 -4.87 -15.78 -7.84
CA ASN A 49 -4.69 -17.07 -8.51
C ASN A 49 -3.54 -17.06 -9.54
N SER A 50 -2.83 -15.95 -9.66
CA SER A 50 -1.67 -15.81 -10.55
C SER A 50 -0.37 -16.16 -9.81
N ASN A 51 0.71 -16.34 -10.58
CA ASN A 51 2.08 -16.38 -10.06
C ASN A 51 2.77 -14.99 -10.12
N ILE A 52 2.00 -13.93 -10.34
CA ILE A 52 2.53 -12.57 -10.46
C ILE A 52 2.67 -11.99 -9.04
N PRO A 53 3.86 -11.52 -8.64
CA PRO A 53 4.04 -10.84 -7.36
C PRO A 53 3.22 -9.56 -7.33
N TRP A 54 2.61 -9.27 -6.18
CA TRP A 54 1.73 -8.13 -6.06
C TRP A 54 1.72 -7.49 -4.68
N GLY A 55 1.13 -6.29 -4.62
CA GLY A 55 0.94 -5.54 -3.40
C GLY A 55 -0.39 -4.81 -3.36
N ILE A 56 -0.75 -4.37 -2.17
CA ILE A 56 -1.93 -3.55 -1.93
C ILE A 56 -1.50 -2.35 -1.11
N TYR A 57 -1.93 -1.16 -1.51
CA TYR A 57 -1.60 0.06 -0.78
C TYR A 57 -2.81 0.78 -0.19
N HIS A 58 -2.55 1.45 0.93
CA HIS A 58 -3.44 2.41 1.56
C HIS A 58 -2.84 3.81 1.41
N TYR A 59 -3.64 4.75 0.91
CA TYR A 59 -3.25 6.16 0.82
C TYR A 59 -3.60 6.89 2.12
N ALA A 60 -2.60 7.43 2.82
CA ALA A 60 -2.81 8.13 4.08
C ALA A 60 -3.67 9.40 3.90
N GLU A 61 -4.81 9.48 4.58
CA GLU A 61 -5.60 10.72 4.64
C GLU A 61 -5.21 11.57 5.87
N GLY A 62 -4.60 10.94 6.86
CA GLY A 62 -3.97 11.59 8.01
C GLY A 62 -4.91 11.83 9.20
N GLY A 63 -6.04 11.12 9.26
CA GLY A 63 -6.89 11.03 10.42
C GLY A 63 -6.23 10.25 11.56
N ASP A 64 -6.96 9.37 12.24
CA ASP A 64 -6.33 8.50 13.26
C ASP A 64 -5.59 7.32 12.59
N ALA A 65 -4.29 7.20 12.86
CA ALA A 65 -3.43 6.18 12.25
C ALA A 65 -3.90 4.74 12.53
N ASN A 66 -4.41 4.47 13.73
CA ASN A 66 -4.91 3.13 14.07
C ASN A 66 -6.23 2.85 13.34
N ALA A 67 -7.11 3.84 13.25
CA ALA A 67 -8.37 3.72 12.54
C ALA A 67 -8.18 3.50 11.03
N GLU A 68 -7.25 4.22 10.40
CA GLU A 68 -6.91 4.01 8.99
C GLU A 68 -6.28 2.63 8.76
N ALA A 69 -5.38 2.17 9.64
CA ALA A 69 -4.82 0.83 9.57
C ALA A 69 -5.89 -0.26 9.75
N ASP A 70 -6.77 -0.13 10.75
CA ASP A 70 -7.86 -1.08 10.99
C ASP A 70 -8.85 -1.12 9.81
N TYR A 71 -9.13 0.04 9.21
CA TYR A 71 -9.98 0.13 8.02
C TYR A 71 -9.33 -0.55 6.81
N PHE A 72 -8.05 -0.28 6.57
CA PHE A 72 -7.28 -0.94 5.52
C PHE A 72 -7.30 -2.47 5.70
N ILE A 73 -6.95 -2.96 6.89
CA ILE A 73 -6.95 -4.39 7.24
C ILE A 73 -8.33 -5.00 6.98
N LYS A 74 -9.40 -4.36 7.44
CA LYS A 74 -10.77 -4.85 7.27
C LYS A 74 -11.10 -5.11 5.79
N VAL A 75 -10.63 -4.25 4.89
CA VAL A 75 -10.86 -4.35 3.45
C VAL A 75 -9.99 -5.43 2.81
N VAL A 76 -8.73 -5.56 3.23
CA VAL A 76 -7.75 -6.45 2.54
C VAL A 76 -7.62 -7.85 3.15
N GLN A 77 -8.10 -8.08 4.37
CA GLN A 77 -7.86 -9.32 5.14
C GLN A 77 -8.18 -10.61 4.38
N ARG A 78 -9.19 -10.61 3.50
CA ARG A 78 -9.57 -11.80 2.72
C ARG A 78 -8.51 -12.25 1.72
N TYR A 79 -7.55 -11.39 1.38
CA TYR A 79 -6.50 -11.67 0.41
C TYR A 79 -5.19 -12.14 1.06
N LEU A 80 -5.04 -11.99 2.38
CA LEU A 80 -3.76 -12.17 3.06
C LEU A 80 -3.32 -13.63 3.19
N ASN A 81 -4.27 -14.57 3.13
CA ASN A 81 -4.03 -16.00 3.38
C ASN A 81 -4.22 -16.87 2.12
N GLY A 82 -4.11 -16.27 0.93
CA GLY A 82 -4.16 -16.99 -0.34
C GLY A 82 -2.84 -17.68 -0.70
N SER A 83 -2.85 -18.46 -1.79
CA SER A 83 -1.64 -19.11 -2.34
C SER A 83 -0.62 -18.11 -2.90
N ASN A 84 -1.05 -16.90 -3.26
CA ASN A 84 -0.21 -15.78 -3.67
C ASN A 84 -0.55 -14.56 -2.81
N PRO A 85 -0.04 -14.45 -1.57
CA PRO A 85 -0.37 -13.36 -0.66
C PRO A 85 0.27 -12.03 -1.11
N PRO A 86 -0.43 -10.89 -0.93
CA PRO A 86 0.10 -9.58 -1.30
C PRO A 86 1.08 -9.04 -0.27
N ASN A 87 1.95 -8.13 -0.71
CA ASN A 87 2.61 -7.19 0.18
C ASN A 87 1.65 -6.05 0.58
N LEU A 88 1.80 -5.51 1.79
CA LEU A 88 0.98 -4.39 2.27
C LEU A 88 1.82 -3.12 2.38
N ILE A 89 1.31 -2.01 1.85
CA ILE A 89 2.05 -0.76 1.73
C ILE A 89 1.26 0.40 2.30
N LEU A 90 1.95 1.28 3.03
CA LEU A 90 1.48 2.63 3.32
C LEU A 90 2.01 3.59 2.24
N ASP A 91 1.11 4.22 1.51
CA ASP A 91 1.42 5.33 0.61
C ASP A 91 1.41 6.64 1.43
N TRP A 92 2.60 7.21 1.60
CA TRP A 92 2.86 8.40 2.41
C TRP A 92 3.32 9.56 1.54
N GLU A 93 2.39 10.43 1.17
CA GLU A 93 2.67 11.63 0.41
C GLU A 93 1.84 12.83 0.90
N LYS A 94 2.10 14.01 0.35
CA LYS A 94 1.57 15.29 0.84
C LYS A 94 0.11 15.54 0.51
N TYR A 95 -0.33 15.14 -0.68
CA TYR A 95 -1.65 15.51 -1.17
C TYR A 95 -2.72 14.81 -0.34
N GLN A 96 -3.79 15.51 0.03
CA GLN A 96 -4.90 14.96 0.84
C GLN A 96 -4.52 14.25 2.16
N ASN A 97 -3.29 14.43 2.64
CA ASN A 97 -2.80 13.83 3.87
C ASN A 97 -2.63 14.91 4.94
N SER A 98 -3.59 14.97 5.85
CA SER A 98 -3.59 15.93 6.96
C SER A 98 -2.51 15.66 8.02
N ALA A 99 -1.92 14.46 8.04
CA ALA A 99 -0.82 14.09 8.93
C ALA A 99 0.56 14.27 8.28
N TYR A 100 0.65 14.74 7.03
CA TYR A 100 1.93 14.90 6.34
C TYR A 100 2.93 15.70 7.18
N LYS A 101 4.22 15.31 7.17
CA LYS A 101 5.30 15.72 8.10
C LYS A 101 5.29 15.06 9.48
N ASN A 102 4.34 14.19 9.78
CA ASN A 102 4.32 13.41 11.00
C ASN A 102 4.72 11.94 10.76
N GLY A 103 6.02 11.65 10.68
CA GLY A 103 6.50 10.26 10.53
C GLY A 103 6.07 9.30 11.65
N ALA A 104 5.76 9.81 12.85
CA ALA A 104 5.24 8.98 13.94
C ALA A 104 3.81 8.47 13.65
N TRP A 105 3.05 9.17 12.80
CA TRP A 105 1.78 8.67 12.28
C TRP A 105 2.00 7.42 11.43
N ALA A 106 2.94 7.47 10.49
CA ALA A 106 3.30 6.33 9.63
C ALA A 106 3.82 5.14 10.47
N GLU A 107 4.65 5.41 11.49
CA GLU A 107 5.07 4.40 12.46
C GLU A 107 3.88 3.72 13.15
N THR A 108 2.92 4.52 13.63
CA THR A 108 1.73 4.01 14.33
C THR A 108 0.89 3.13 13.41
N PHE A 109 0.65 3.57 12.18
CA PHE A 109 -0.06 2.80 11.17
C PHE A 109 0.63 1.45 10.90
N LEU A 110 1.94 1.46 10.65
CA LEU A 110 2.71 0.25 10.32
C LEU A 110 2.83 -0.72 11.50
N LYS A 111 2.96 -0.21 12.73
CA LYS A 111 2.89 -1.03 13.95
C LYS A 111 1.53 -1.69 14.09
N ARG A 112 0.44 -0.93 13.95
CA ARG A 112 -0.93 -1.46 14.01
C ARG A 112 -1.16 -2.53 12.95
N LEU A 113 -0.68 -2.30 11.73
CA LEU A 113 -0.74 -3.27 10.63
C LEU A 113 -0.05 -4.58 11.00
N LYS A 114 1.19 -4.50 11.49
CA LYS A 114 1.98 -5.65 11.92
C LYS A 114 1.32 -6.39 13.07
N ASP A 115 0.85 -5.68 14.09
CA ASP A 115 0.24 -6.28 15.29
C ASP A 115 -1.04 -7.06 14.95
N LYS A 116 -1.82 -6.58 13.97
CA LYS A 116 -3.10 -7.19 13.59
C LYS A 116 -2.98 -8.31 12.56
N THR A 117 -1.97 -8.26 11.70
CA THR A 117 -1.85 -9.19 10.56
C THR A 117 -0.63 -10.11 10.65
N GLY A 118 0.35 -9.78 11.51
CA GLY A 118 1.67 -10.40 11.52
C GLY A 118 2.58 -9.96 10.35
N ILE A 119 2.07 -9.14 9.42
CA ILE A 119 2.79 -8.73 8.22
C ILE A 119 3.50 -7.39 8.47
N GLN A 120 4.81 -7.36 8.24
CA GLN A 120 5.56 -6.11 8.21
C GLN A 120 5.28 -5.37 6.89
N GLY A 121 4.56 -4.26 6.99
CA GLY A 121 4.27 -3.41 5.83
C GLY A 121 5.48 -2.64 5.32
N GLY A 122 5.42 -2.22 4.07
CA GLY A 122 6.34 -1.27 3.45
C GLY A 122 5.78 0.14 3.44
N ILE A 123 6.64 1.08 3.05
CA ILE A 123 6.28 2.49 2.89
C ILE A 123 6.66 2.99 1.51
N TYR A 124 5.77 3.76 0.89
CA TYR A 124 5.99 4.47 -0.35
C TYR A 124 6.17 5.96 -0.11
N GLY A 125 7.06 6.57 -0.89
CA GLY A 125 7.28 8.01 -0.92
C GLY A 125 8.52 8.40 -1.74
N ASN A 126 8.66 9.69 -2.02
CA ASN A 126 9.88 10.26 -2.58
C ASN A 126 10.90 10.62 -1.48
N SER A 127 12.03 11.23 -1.85
CA SER A 127 13.08 11.65 -0.91
C SER A 127 12.57 12.56 0.22
N ASP A 128 11.72 13.55 -0.10
CA ASP A 128 11.16 14.49 0.89
C ASP A 128 10.18 13.79 1.82
N ASP A 129 9.37 12.88 1.28
CA ASP A 129 8.41 12.08 2.05
C ASP A 129 9.11 11.17 3.05
N LEU A 130 10.10 10.42 2.58
CA LEU A 130 10.81 9.40 3.36
C LEU A 130 11.79 10.03 4.37
N SER A 131 12.24 11.27 4.13
CA SER A 131 13.06 12.01 5.11
C SER A 131 12.34 12.30 6.44
N GLN A 132 11.01 12.17 6.46
CA GLN A 132 10.18 12.41 7.64
C GLN A 132 10.10 11.19 8.57
N MET A 133 10.57 10.03 8.11
CA MET A 133 10.36 8.77 8.80
C MET A 133 11.13 8.68 10.11
N THR A 134 10.47 8.08 11.10
CA THR A 134 11.13 7.77 12.37
C THR A 134 12.17 6.67 12.17
N GLN A 135 13.11 6.57 13.10
CA GLN A 135 14.11 5.49 13.08
C GLN A 135 13.46 4.11 13.08
N TRP A 136 12.34 3.93 13.80
CA TRP A 136 11.63 2.65 13.79
C TRP A 136 11.15 2.28 12.39
N VAL A 137 10.58 3.23 11.64
CA VAL A 137 10.14 2.97 10.26
C VAL A 137 11.35 2.64 9.37
N VAL A 138 12.44 3.39 9.49
CA VAL A 138 13.68 3.14 8.75
C VAL A 138 14.23 1.73 9.00
N ASP A 139 14.16 1.24 10.24
CA ASP A 139 14.71 -0.06 10.62
C ASP A 139 13.78 -1.24 10.29
N ASN A 140 12.48 -1.01 10.11
CA ASN A 140 11.48 -2.08 10.04
C ASN A 140 10.68 -2.14 8.73
N ALA A 141 10.48 -1.02 8.04
CA ALA A 141 9.71 -0.99 6.79
C ALA A 141 10.64 -1.12 5.58
N TRP A 142 10.24 -1.93 4.61
CA TRP A 142 10.86 -1.89 3.29
C TRP A 142 10.32 -0.70 2.49
N VAL A 143 11.10 -0.20 1.53
CA VAL A 143 10.80 1.05 0.82
C VAL A 143 10.41 0.78 -0.63
N TRP A 144 9.29 1.36 -1.06
CA TRP A 144 8.96 1.59 -2.45
C TRP A 144 9.22 3.06 -2.78
N PHE A 145 10.36 3.35 -3.41
CA PHE A 145 10.83 4.71 -3.64
C PHE A 145 10.29 5.31 -4.94
N ALA A 146 9.79 6.55 -4.89
CA ALA A 146 9.46 7.34 -6.07
C ALA A 146 10.59 8.33 -6.43
N GLY A 147 11.19 8.14 -7.61
CA GLY A 147 12.22 9.02 -8.14
C GLY A 147 12.14 9.10 -9.66
N TYR A 148 11.51 10.16 -10.17
CA TYR A 148 11.38 10.41 -11.61
C TYR A 148 12.50 11.34 -12.09
N PRO A 149 13.01 11.17 -13.33
CA PRO A 149 14.08 12.01 -13.91
C PRO A 149 13.75 13.51 -13.99
#